data_AF-F5Z450-F1
#
_entry.id   AF-F5Z450-F1
#
_cell.length_a   1.000
_cell.length_b   1.000
_cell.length_c   1.000
_cell.angle_alpha   90.00
_cell.angle_beta   90.00
_cell.angle_gamma   90.00
#
_symmetry.space_group_name_H-M   'P 1'
#
loop_
_entity.id
_entity.type
_entity.pdbx_description
1 polymer ?
#
loop_
_entity_poly.entity_id
_entity_poly.type
_entity_poly.pdbx_seq_one_letter_code
_entity_poly.pdbx_strand_id
1 'polypeptide(L)'
;MLPGIENTYRNIRYSLEENKDFGLANDFFVGEMEAKRRQLKWWRRWLLSVPAAYKIFSNYGTSPLRVFLWLSLLTFLNAYHLWDYSIYANESLIEINISEVNISSFDSFETLMNSIKINVEGIRGVLTYSIQTLTLQKDKLEIFDNLPKNSPVYLINTLYAVIGPIIIALFAVSIRTRIKRN
;
A
#
# COMPACT_ATOMS: atom_id res chain seq x y z
N MET A 1 26.00 6.21 -23.18
CA MET A 1 26.30 7.57 -22.71
C MET A 1 25.28 8.52 -23.28
N LEU A 2 24.37 9.11 -22.50
CA LEU A 2 23.67 10.35 -22.91
C LEU A 2 23.49 11.32 -21.72
N PRO A 3 24.57 11.68 -20.99
CA PRO A 3 24.51 12.80 -20.03
C PRO A 3 24.07 14.12 -20.71
N GLY A 4 24.29 14.26 -22.03
CA GLY A 4 23.80 15.39 -22.81
C GLY A 4 22.27 15.52 -22.85
N ILE A 5 21.53 14.43 -23.02
CA ILE A 5 20.05 14.48 -23.06
C ILE A 5 19.49 14.85 -21.68
N GLU A 6 20.03 14.24 -20.63
CA GLU A 6 19.67 14.59 -19.25
C GLU A 6 19.91 16.07 -18.96
N ASN A 7 21.07 16.59 -19.38
CA ASN A 7 21.40 18.01 -19.25
C ASN A 7 20.41 18.91 -20.00
N THR A 8 20.03 18.55 -21.22
CA THR A 8 19.06 19.30 -22.00
C THR A 8 17.69 19.36 -21.30
N TYR A 9 17.16 18.21 -20.84
CA TYR A 9 15.91 18.19 -20.07
C TYR A 9 15.99 19.06 -18.81
N ARG A 10 17.09 18.97 -18.07
CA ARG A 10 17.32 19.74 -16.85
C ARG A 10 17.36 21.24 -17.12
N ASN A 11 18.08 21.68 -18.16
CA ASN A 11 18.21 23.10 -18.50
C ASN A 11 16.85 23.69 -18.93
N ILE A 12 16.08 22.95 -19.74
CA ILE A 12 14.75 23.39 -20.16
C ILE A 12 13.81 23.46 -18.95
N ARG A 13 13.84 22.47 -18.06
CA ARG A 13 13.07 22.51 -16.81
C ARG A 13 13.39 23.77 -16.01
N TYR A 14 14.66 24.09 -15.78
CA TYR A 14 15.04 25.27 -14.99
C TYR A 14 14.55 26.57 -15.62
N SER A 15 14.67 26.73 -16.94
CA SER A 15 14.12 27.88 -17.65
C SER A 15 12.59 28.01 -17.50
N LEU A 16 11.87 26.88 -17.53
CA LEU A 16 10.41 26.87 -17.32
C LEU A 16 10.04 27.17 -15.86
N GLU A 17 10.81 26.66 -14.89
CA GLU A 17 10.62 26.97 -13.46
C GLU A 17 10.87 28.45 -13.16
N GLU A 18 11.90 29.07 -13.76
CA GLU A 18 12.17 30.51 -13.69
C GLU A 18 11.00 31.33 -14.24
N ASN A 19 10.40 30.87 -15.34
CA ASN A 19 9.22 31.46 -15.96
C ASN A 19 7.90 31.09 -15.25
N LYS A 20 7.96 30.35 -14.12
CA LYS A 20 6.81 29.88 -13.33
C LYS A 20 5.85 28.95 -14.10
N ASP A 21 6.28 28.37 -15.21
CA ASP A 21 5.54 27.33 -15.92
C ASP A 21 5.82 25.96 -15.31
N PHE A 22 5.22 25.71 -14.15
CA PHE A 22 5.39 24.46 -13.41
C PHE A 22 4.72 23.26 -14.10
N GLY A 23 3.76 23.52 -15.00
CA GLY A 23 3.12 22.53 -15.85
C GLY A 23 4.12 21.84 -16.75
N LEU A 24 4.70 22.61 -17.67
CA LEU A 24 5.68 22.10 -18.62
C LEU A 24 6.98 21.70 -17.92
N ALA A 25 7.43 22.43 -16.89
CA ALA A 25 8.63 22.06 -16.13
C ALA A 25 8.54 20.61 -15.59
N ASN A 26 7.36 20.19 -15.14
CA ASN A 26 7.14 18.84 -14.63
C ASN A 26 7.23 17.76 -15.73
N ASP A 27 6.80 18.07 -16.96
CA ASP A 27 6.94 17.15 -18.09
C ASP A 27 8.42 16.96 -18.48
N PHE A 28 9.21 18.04 -18.47
CA PHE A 28 10.66 17.96 -18.67
C PHE A 28 11.38 17.27 -17.51
N PHE A 29 10.89 17.39 -16.27
CA PHE A 29 11.38 16.62 -15.13
C PHE A 29 11.21 15.10 -15.33
N VAL A 30 10.04 14.66 -15.80
CA VAL A 30 9.80 13.26 -16.14
C VAL A 30 10.77 12.80 -17.24
N GLY A 31 11.01 13.63 -18.24
CA GLY A 31 12.00 13.39 -19.30
C GLY A 31 13.43 13.25 -18.77
N GLU A 32 13.85 14.11 -17.84
CA GLU A 32 15.15 14.03 -17.15
C GLU A 32 15.30 12.68 -16.42
N MET A 33 14.28 12.27 -15.66
CA MET A 33 14.29 11.02 -14.90
C MET A 33 14.27 9.79 -15.82
N GLU A 34 13.54 9.85 -16.94
CA GLU A 34 13.58 8.84 -17.99
C GLU A 34 14.97 8.68 -18.60
N ALA A 35 15.64 9.80 -18.91
CA ALA A 35 16.99 9.80 -19.46
C ALA A 35 17.98 9.16 -18.46
N LYS A 36 17.92 9.53 -17.17
CA LYS A 36 18.69 8.90 -16.09
C LYS A 36 18.45 7.40 -16.02
N ARG A 37 17.18 6.96 -16.01
CA ARG A 37 16.83 5.53 -15.94
C ARG A 37 17.31 4.74 -17.17
N ARG A 38 17.32 5.36 -18.35
CA ARG A 38 17.81 4.76 -19.62
C ARG A 38 19.33 4.54 -19.64
N GLN A 39 20.08 5.22 -18.78
CA GLN A 39 21.53 4.99 -18.63
C GLN A 39 21.85 3.70 -17.85
N LEU A 40 20.87 3.12 -17.15
CA LEU A 40 21.04 1.88 -16.40
C LEU A 40 21.00 0.64 -17.30
N LYS A 41 21.69 -0.44 -16.87
CA LYS A 41 21.57 -1.76 -17.50
C LYS A 41 20.10 -2.23 -17.50
N TRP A 42 19.71 -2.99 -18.52
CA TRP A 42 18.31 -3.34 -18.78
C TRP A 42 17.57 -3.95 -17.56
N TRP A 43 18.16 -4.88 -16.80
CA TRP A 43 17.54 -5.41 -15.58
C TRP A 43 17.31 -4.33 -14.50
N ARG A 44 18.29 -3.45 -14.28
CA ARG A 44 18.20 -2.33 -13.32
C ARG A 44 17.20 -1.27 -13.77
N ARG A 45 16.96 -1.16 -15.08
CA ARG A 45 15.97 -0.24 -15.66
C ARG A 45 14.52 -0.62 -15.30
N TRP A 46 14.26 -1.88 -14.95
CA TRP A 46 12.92 -2.40 -14.72
C TRP A 46 12.56 -2.64 -13.25
N LEU A 47 13.42 -3.27 -12.44
CA LEU A 47 13.01 -3.71 -11.09
C LEU A 47 14.02 -3.39 -9.97
N LEU A 48 15.31 -3.37 -10.25
CA LEU A 48 16.36 -3.31 -9.21
C LEU A 48 16.99 -1.91 -9.02
N SER A 49 16.27 -0.83 -9.33
CA SER A 49 16.79 0.52 -9.10
C SER A 49 15.74 1.47 -8.53
N VAL A 50 16.20 2.40 -7.70
CA VAL A 50 15.36 3.47 -7.12
C VAL A 50 14.59 4.25 -8.20
N PRO A 51 15.19 4.65 -9.34
CA PRO A 51 14.45 5.33 -10.40
C PRO A 51 13.37 4.44 -11.04
N ALA A 52 13.59 3.12 -11.14
CA ALA A 52 12.58 2.21 -11.66
C ALA A 52 11.40 2.08 -10.69
N ALA A 53 11.67 1.87 -9.39
CA ALA A 53 10.63 1.85 -8.36
C ALA A 53 9.86 3.17 -8.32
N TYR A 54 10.55 4.31 -8.35
CA TYR A 54 9.91 5.62 -8.33
C TYR A 54 8.99 5.85 -9.55
N LYS A 55 9.39 5.37 -10.73
CA LYS A 55 8.52 5.34 -11.93
C LYS A 55 7.29 4.45 -11.74
N ILE A 56 7.49 3.23 -11.24
CA ILE A 56 6.44 2.21 -11.08
C ILE A 56 5.38 2.67 -10.07
N PHE A 57 5.80 3.20 -8.92
CA PHE A 57 4.86 3.55 -7.85
C PHE A 57 4.15 4.88 -8.08
N SER A 58 4.83 5.88 -8.64
CA SER A 58 4.32 7.26 -8.63
C SER A 58 4.49 8.03 -9.94
N ASN A 59 5.04 7.39 -10.97
CA ASN A 59 5.51 8.08 -12.19
C ASN A 59 6.43 9.27 -11.86
N TYR A 60 7.41 9.03 -10.97
CA TYR A 60 8.30 10.06 -10.44
C TYR A 60 7.57 11.17 -9.66
N GLY A 61 6.55 10.82 -8.89
CA GLY A 61 5.82 11.77 -8.04
C GLY A 61 4.85 12.67 -8.80
N THR A 62 4.41 12.27 -9.99
CA THR A 62 3.51 13.07 -10.84
C THR A 62 2.10 12.49 -10.95
N SER A 63 1.89 11.24 -10.54
CA SER A 63 0.62 10.52 -10.68
C SER A 63 0.07 10.07 -9.32
N PRO A 64 -0.73 10.91 -8.63
CA PRO A 64 -1.31 10.55 -7.32
C PRO A 64 -2.25 9.35 -7.41
N LEU A 65 -3.03 9.23 -8.51
CA LEU A 65 -3.92 8.09 -8.73
C LEU A 65 -3.16 6.77 -8.77
N ARG A 66 -1.97 6.73 -9.40
CA ARG A 66 -1.13 5.53 -9.46
C ARG A 66 -0.67 5.10 -8.07
N VAL A 67 -0.26 6.07 -7.24
CA VAL A 67 0.15 5.76 -5.86
C VAL A 67 -1.04 5.26 -5.03
N PHE A 68 -2.21 5.88 -5.19
CA PHE A 68 -3.44 5.42 -4.52
C PHE A 68 -3.78 3.98 -4.90
N LEU A 69 -3.69 3.60 -6.18
CA LEU A 69 -3.91 2.21 -6.61
C LEU A 69 -2.92 1.23 -5.98
N TRP A 70 -1.65 1.62 -5.85
CA TRP A 70 -0.64 0.79 -5.16
C TRP A 70 -0.92 0.65 -3.67
N LEU A 71 -1.34 1.72 -3.00
CA LEU A 71 -1.71 1.69 -1.58
C LEU A 71 -2.91 0.77 -1.35
N SER A 72 -3.94 0.87 -2.20
CA SER A 72 -5.11 -0.01 -2.16
C SER A 72 -4.70 -1.46 -2.41
N LEU A 73 -3.90 -1.73 -3.44
CA LEU A 73 -3.42 -3.08 -3.75
C LEU A 73 -2.65 -3.69 -2.58
N LEU A 74 -1.74 -2.95 -1.96
CA LEU A 74 -0.97 -3.45 -0.80
C LEU A 74 -1.84 -3.70 0.42
N THR A 75 -2.89 -2.90 0.61
CA THR A 75 -3.86 -3.11 1.68
C THR A 75 -4.58 -4.44 1.48
N PHE A 76 -5.07 -4.71 0.26
CA PHE A 76 -5.72 -5.98 -0.06
C PHE A 76 -4.75 -7.17 0.01
N LEU A 77 -3.50 -7.01 -0.44
CA LEU A 77 -2.50 -8.08 -0.35
C LEU A 77 -2.13 -8.40 1.10
N ASN A 78 -1.98 -7.39 1.96
CA ASN A 78 -1.74 -7.61 3.39
C ASN A 78 -2.93 -8.32 4.04
N ALA A 79 -4.16 -7.86 3.77
CA ALA A 79 -5.37 -8.49 4.27
C ALA A 79 -5.49 -9.95 3.81
N TYR A 80 -5.19 -10.23 2.53
CA TYR A 80 -5.19 -11.57 1.98
C TYR A 80 -4.18 -12.49 2.68
N HIS A 81 -2.93 -12.04 2.87
CA HIS A 81 -1.92 -12.83 3.58
C HIS A 81 -2.26 -13.08 5.05
N LEU A 82 -3.03 -12.19 5.68
CA LEU A 82 -3.44 -12.31 7.08
C LEU A 82 -4.75 -13.07 7.28
N TRP A 83 -5.50 -13.30 6.20
CA TRP A 83 -6.83 -13.89 6.23
C TRP A 83 -6.85 -15.26 6.90
N ASP A 84 -6.00 -16.18 6.45
CA ASP A 84 -5.94 -17.54 6.99
C ASP A 84 -5.64 -17.51 8.50
N TYR A 85 -4.72 -16.64 8.94
CA TYR A 85 -4.37 -16.48 10.35
C TYR A 85 -5.49 -15.86 11.19
N SER A 86 -6.32 -15.01 10.60
CA SER A 86 -7.46 -14.41 11.31
C SER A 86 -8.57 -15.40 11.59
N ILE A 87 -8.75 -16.41 10.71
CA ILE A 87 -9.71 -17.48 10.92
C ILE A 87 -9.27 -18.33 12.13
N TYR A 88 -8.00 -18.75 12.18
CA TYR A 88 -7.47 -19.50 13.32
C TYR A 88 -7.55 -18.73 14.65
N ALA A 89 -7.29 -17.42 14.62
CA ALA A 89 -7.42 -16.59 15.82
C ALA A 89 -8.88 -16.51 16.31
N ASN A 90 -9.84 -16.39 15.39
CA ASN A 90 -11.26 -16.30 15.72
C ASN A 90 -11.88 -17.65 16.15
N GLU A 91 -11.48 -18.77 15.56
CA GLU A 91 -11.97 -20.11 15.96
C GLU A 91 -11.67 -20.42 17.43
N SER A 92 -10.49 -20.01 17.93
CA SER A 92 -10.14 -20.16 19.34
C SER A 92 -11.04 -19.37 20.31
N LEU A 93 -11.65 -18.28 19.84
CA LEU A 93 -12.61 -17.48 20.62
C LEU A 93 -14.03 -18.08 20.55
N ILE A 94 -14.36 -18.77 19.45
CA ILE A 94 -15.67 -19.38 19.22
C ILE A 94 -15.80 -20.71 19.99
N GLU A 95 -14.74 -21.54 20.07
CA GLU A 95 -14.77 -22.79 20.86
C GLU A 95 -15.07 -22.55 22.35
N ILE A 96 -14.66 -21.40 22.90
CA ILE A 96 -14.96 -21.00 24.28
C ILE A 96 -16.47 -20.75 24.46
N ASN A 97 -17.11 -20.07 23.50
CA ASN A 97 -18.52 -19.65 23.60
C ASN A 97 -19.54 -20.74 23.24
N ILE A 98 -19.20 -21.71 22.39
CA ILE A 98 -20.16 -22.75 21.94
C ILE A 98 -20.48 -23.77 23.05
N SER A 99 -19.65 -23.85 24.09
CA SER A 99 -19.92 -24.73 25.24
C SER A 99 -21.19 -24.40 26.05
N GLU A 100 -21.91 -23.30 25.73
CA GLU A 100 -23.09 -22.82 26.47
C GLU A 100 -24.44 -22.86 25.73
N VAL A 101 -24.57 -23.26 24.46
CA VAL A 101 -25.81 -23.02 23.69
C VAL A 101 -26.54 -24.30 23.22
N ASN A 102 -27.77 -24.49 23.71
CA ASN A 102 -28.74 -25.53 23.33
C ASN A 102 -29.46 -25.20 22.01
N ILE A 103 -29.64 -26.18 21.13
CA ILE A 103 -30.03 -25.99 19.72
C ILE A 103 -31.50 -26.39 19.44
N SER A 104 -32.28 -25.54 18.76
CA SER A 104 -33.62 -25.80 18.19
C SER A 104 -33.74 -25.35 16.73
N SER A 105 -34.71 -25.86 15.97
CA SER A 105 -34.74 -25.79 14.49
C SER A 105 -34.95 -24.41 13.84
N PHE A 106 -35.31 -23.36 14.59
CA PHE A 106 -35.28 -21.95 14.11
C PHE A 106 -33.84 -21.39 14.04
N ASP A 107 -32.89 -22.11 14.64
CA ASP A 107 -31.48 -21.74 14.68
C ASP A 107 -30.83 -21.78 13.29
N SER A 108 -31.36 -22.50 12.30
CA SER A 108 -30.65 -22.67 11.02
C SER A 108 -30.49 -21.38 10.22
N PHE A 109 -31.56 -20.56 10.11
CA PHE A 109 -31.49 -19.25 9.44
C PHE A 109 -30.76 -18.21 10.30
N GLU A 110 -30.96 -18.24 11.62
CA GLU A 110 -30.26 -17.36 12.55
C GLU A 110 -28.75 -17.65 12.58
N THR A 111 -28.35 -18.92 12.56
CA THR A 111 -26.96 -19.37 12.44
C THR A 111 -26.36 -18.98 11.09
N LEU A 112 -27.14 -19.07 10.00
CA LEU A 112 -26.71 -18.58 8.70
C LEU A 112 -26.51 -17.05 8.71
N MET A 113 -27.43 -16.28 9.29
CA MET A 113 -27.30 -14.83 9.39
C MET A 113 -26.13 -14.43 10.31
N ASN A 114 -25.95 -15.14 11.42
CA ASN A 114 -24.85 -14.93 12.35
C ASN A 114 -23.51 -15.29 11.72
N SER A 115 -23.42 -16.39 10.95
CA SER A 115 -22.19 -16.72 10.21
C SER A 115 -21.84 -15.68 9.14
N ILE A 116 -22.83 -15.16 8.40
CA ILE A 116 -22.62 -14.06 7.44
C ILE A 116 -22.11 -12.81 8.17
N LYS A 117 -22.74 -12.44 9.29
CA LYS A 117 -22.35 -11.28 10.09
C LYS A 117 -20.92 -11.41 10.63
N ILE A 118 -20.58 -12.56 11.21
CA ILE A 118 -19.23 -12.85 11.72
C ILE A 118 -18.20 -12.76 10.58
N ASN A 119 -18.51 -13.28 9.40
CA ASN A 119 -17.62 -13.21 8.23
C ASN A 119 -17.39 -11.75 7.78
N VAL A 120 -18.46 -10.94 7.69
CA VAL A 120 -18.36 -9.53 7.31
C VAL A 120 -17.57 -8.72 8.34
N GLU A 121 -17.81 -8.94 9.64
CA GLU A 121 -17.05 -8.30 10.72
C GLU A 121 -15.58 -8.73 10.71
N GLY A 122 -15.28 -10.00 10.42
CA GLY A 122 -13.93 -10.52 10.22
C GLY A 122 -13.21 -9.84 9.06
N ILE A 123 -13.84 -9.78 7.87
CA ILE A 123 -13.29 -9.08 6.69
C ILE A 123 -12.99 -7.61 7.01
N ARG A 124 -13.96 -6.93 7.63
CA ARG A 124 -13.79 -5.53 8.02
C ARG A 124 -12.66 -5.35 9.03
N GLY A 125 -12.55 -6.24 10.02
CA GLY A 125 -11.49 -6.24 11.01
C GLY A 125 -10.11 -6.37 10.38
N VAL A 126 -9.91 -7.38 9.52
CA VAL A 126 -8.63 -7.64 8.84
C VAL A 126 -8.25 -6.49 7.91
N LEU A 127 -9.21 -5.94 7.15
CA LEU A 127 -8.96 -4.77 6.30
C LEU A 127 -8.56 -3.54 7.14
N THR A 128 -9.27 -3.30 8.25
CA THR A 128 -8.95 -2.17 9.15
C THR A 128 -7.55 -2.35 9.74
N TYR A 129 -7.23 -3.55 10.22
CA TYR A 129 -5.89 -3.90 10.72
C TYR A 129 -4.80 -3.69 9.66
N SER A 130 -5.08 -4.05 8.41
CA SER A 130 -4.14 -3.89 7.29
C SER A 130 -3.87 -2.41 7.00
N ILE A 131 -4.91 -1.58 7.00
CA ILE A 131 -4.78 -0.12 6.88
C ILE A 131 -3.96 0.44 8.04
N GLN A 132 -4.26 0.04 9.29
CA GLN A 132 -3.53 0.46 10.48
C GLN A 132 -2.05 0.07 10.41
N THR A 133 -1.74 -1.11 9.87
CA THR A 133 -0.37 -1.58 9.71
C THR A 133 0.38 -0.80 8.64
N LEU A 134 -0.23 -0.54 7.49
CA LEU A 134 0.36 0.29 6.42
C LEU A 134 0.54 1.76 6.82
N THR A 135 -0.36 2.29 7.66
CA THR A 135 -0.31 3.67 8.16
C THR A 135 0.46 3.82 9.47
N LEU A 136 1.03 2.73 9.99
CA LEU A 136 1.83 2.72 11.22
C LEU A 136 1.09 3.28 12.43
N GLN A 137 -0.22 3.02 12.51
CA GLN A 137 -1.04 3.40 13.65
C GLN A 137 -0.62 2.62 14.90
N LYS A 138 -0.57 3.33 16.04
CA LYS A 138 -0.19 2.78 17.34
C LYS A 138 -1.29 1.89 17.92
N ASP A 139 -2.54 2.33 17.81
CA ASP A 139 -3.70 1.65 18.40
C ASP A 139 -4.31 0.71 17.35
N LYS A 140 -3.67 -0.46 17.20
CA LYS A 140 -4.13 -1.49 16.26
C LYS A 140 -5.21 -2.36 16.88
N LEU A 141 -6.08 -2.91 16.04
CA LEU A 141 -7.01 -3.95 16.47
C LEU A 141 -6.23 -5.19 16.97
N GLU A 142 -6.62 -5.72 18.13
CA GLU A 142 -5.98 -6.85 18.82
C GLU A 142 -6.39 -8.21 18.22
N ILE A 143 -6.36 -8.34 16.89
CA ILE A 143 -6.80 -9.55 16.17
C ILE A 143 -5.78 -10.69 16.32
N PHE A 144 -4.50 -10.34 16.46
CA PHE A 144 -3.38 -11.28 16.35
C PHE A 144 -2.54 -11.38 17.63
N ASP A 145 -3.00 -10.77 18.73
CA ASP A 145 -2.22 -10.65 19.98
C ASP A 145 -2.04 -12.01 20.67
N ASN A 146 -2.96 -12.93 20.45
CA ASN A 146 -2.92 -14.30 20.98
C ASN A 146 -2.01 -15.25 20.16
N LEU A 147 -1.48 -14.81 19.01
CA LEU A 147 -0.59 -15.64 18.21
C LEU A 147 0.80 -15.71 18.81
N PRO A 148 1.48 -16.87 18.71
CA PRO A 148 2.83 -17.02 19.24
C PRO A 148 3.79 -16.06 18.53
N LYS A 149 4.76 -15.50 19.25
CA LYS A 149 5.68 -14.46 18.75
C LYS A 149 6.52 -14.88 17.53
N ASN A 150 6.69 -16.18 17.30
CA ASN A 150 7.35 -16.74 16.13
C ASN A 150 6.42 -16.88 14.91
N SER A 151 5.18 -16.43 15.01
CA SER A 151 4.21 -16.49 13.91
C SER A 151 4.69 -15.69 12.70
N PRO A 152 4.52 -16.22 11.47
CA PRO A 152 4.81 -15.51 10.23
C PRO A 152 4.11 -14.15 10.12
N VAL A 153 2.99 -13.97 10.83
CA VAL A 153 2.22 -12.72 10.89
C VAL A 153 3.07 -11.52 11.27
N TYR A 154 3.97 -11.67 12.26
CA TYR A 154 4.84 -10.56 12.69
C TYR A 154 5.83 -10.13 11.61
N LEU A 155 6.36 -11.09 10.85
CA LEU A 155 7.26 -10.81 9.72
C LEU A 155 6.50 -10.11 8.59
N ILE A 156 5.32 -10.62 8.24
CA ILE A 156 4.44 -10.01 7.23
C ILE A 156 4.12 -8.57 7.65
N ASN A 157 3.64 -8.36 8.87
CA ASN A 157 3.30 -7.03 9.39
C ASN A 157 4.49 -6.07 9.38
N THR A 158 5.68 -6.56 9.72
CA THR A 158 6.91 -5.74 9.68
C THR A 158 7.22 -5.28 8.26
N LEU A 159 7.13 -6.16 7.26
CA LEU A 159 7.36 -5.81 5.85
C LEU A 159 6.37 -4.72 5.37
N TYR A 160 5.09 -4.91 5.64
CA TYR A 160 4.07 -3.92 5.23
C TYR A 160 4.16 -2.61 6.03
N ALA A 161 4.54 -2.66 7.31
CA ALA A 161 4.78 -1.46 8.11
C ALA A 161 5.98 -0.64 7.63
N VAL A 162 6.98 -1.27 7.01
CA VAL A 162 8.11 -0.54 6.38
C VAL A 162 7.70 0.06 5.03
N ILE A 163 6.98 -0.70 4.20
CA ILE A 163 6.60 -0.27 2.84
C ILE A 163 5.50 0.81 2.87
N GLY A 164 4.57 0.73 3.81
CA GLY A 164 3.41 1.62 3.90
C GLY A 164 3.75 3.11 3.98
N PRO A 165 4.58 3.57 4.94
CA PRO A 165 5.00 4.96 5.05
C PRO A 165 5.70 5.50 3.81
N ILE A 166 6.51 4.66 3.14
CA ILE A 166 7.20 5.04 1.90
C ILE A 166 6.17 5.41 0.83
N ILE A 167 5.11 4.63 0.70
CA ILE A 167 4.06 4.87 -0.29
C ILE A 167 3.17 6.07 0.11
N ILE A 168 2.88 6.23 1.39
CA ILE A 168 2.14 7.40 1.90
C ILE A 168 2.94 8.69 1.63
N ALA A 169 4.26 8.68 1.85
CA ALA A 169 5.13 9.80 1.53
C ALA A 169 5.13 10.10 0.02
N LEU A 170 5.19 9.06 -0.83
CA LEU A 170 5.06 9.22 -2.28
C LEU A 170 3.70 9.79 -2.69
N PHE A 171 2.63 9.44 -1.98
CA PHE A 171 1.29 9.95 -2.24
C PHE A 171 1.21 11.44 -1.92
N ALA A 172 1.72 11.84 -0.75
CA ALA A 172 1.80 13.24 -0.35
C ALA A 172 2.62 14.09 -1.34
N VAL A 173 3.77 13.58 -1.78
CA VAL A 173 4.59 14.24 -2.82
C VAL A 173 3.80 14.36 -4.13
N SER A 174 3.11 13.29 -4.55
CA SER A 174 2.37 13.30 -5.82
C SER A 174 1.18 14.26 -5.81
N ILE A 175 0.49 14.40 -4.68
CA ILE A 175 -0.56 15.39 -4.49
C ILE A 175 0.02 16.81 -4.57
N ARG A 176 1.12 17.07 -3.84
CA ARG A 176 1.79 18.37 -3.86
C ARG A 176 2.19 18.78 -5.27
N THR A 177 2.79 17.87 -6.04
CA THR A 177 3.17 18.12 -7.43
C THR A 177 1.94 18.42 -8.30
N ARG A 178 0.83 17.69 -8.10
CA ARG A 178 -0.41 17.92 -8.84
C ARG A 178 -1.03 19.29 -8.55
N ILE A 179 -1.01 19.72 -7.29
CA ILE A 179 -1.51 21.03 -6.87
C ILE A 179 -0.65 22.15 -7.47
N LYS A 180 0.68 22.04 -7.43
CA LYS A 180 1.59 23.06 -8.02
C LYS A 180 1.44 23.21 -9.54
N ARG A 181 0.91 22.19 -10.21
CA ARG A 181 0.72 22.16 -11.67
C ARG A 181 -0.50 22.95 -12.15
N ASN A 182 -1.49 23.11 -11.27
CA ASN A 182 -2.74 23.80 -11.55
C ASN A 182 -2.68 25.22 -10.98
#